data_AF-A0A162CTL7-F1
#
_entry.id   AF-A0A162CTL7-F1
#
_cell.length_a   1.000
_cell.length_b   1.000
_cell.length_c   1.000
_cell.angle_alpha   90.00
_cell.angle_beta   90.00
_cell.angle_gamma   90.00
#
_symmetry.space_group_name_H-M   'P 1'
#
loop_
_entity.id
_entity.type
_entity.pdbx_description
1 polymer ?
#
loop_
_entity_poly.entity_id
_entity_poly.type
_entity_poly.pdbx_seq_one_letter_code
_entity_poly.pdbx_strand_id
1 'polypeptide(L)'
;MDNVNDNSPFIEHFIDTIVKFLDDVQYNEPHHSLAPEPRANFESIYEESLRFFTQPTIQEQLSLRYDVITKATRTTSRLTLYCWPNIPRKVMAQIAIHFTELHIMDDSPKDYHADMATFFSDLLDGNEQKVPYWRVTLGQIPNLLCHFEPYTQYNIFRSIIDYYQSC
;
A
#
# COMPACT_ATOMS: atom_id res chain seq x y z
N MET A 1 4.52 -27.50 32.92
CA MET A 1 5.11 -26.35 32.19
C MET A 1 5.39 -26.88 30.78
N ASP A 2 4.33 -27.27 30.07
CA ASP A 2 4.45 -28.18 28.94
C ASP A 2 3.55 -27.67 27.82
N ASN A 3 4.10 -26.82 26.96
CA ASN A 3 3.50 -26.48 25.65
C ASN A 3 4.47 -25.74 24.71
N VAL A 4 5.78 -25.86 24.91
CA VAL A 4 6.78 -25.17 24.06
C VAL A 4 7.38 -26.09 22.98
N ASN A 5 7.17 -27.41 23.06
CA ASN A 5 7.83 -28.37 22.15
C ASN A 5 7.03 -28.76 20.89
N ASP A 6 5.76 -28.38 20.75
CA ASP A 6 4.92 -28.84 19.63
C ASP A 6 5.08 -28.00 18.35
N ASN A 7 5.74 -26.84 18.45
CA ASN A 7 5.99 -25.95 17.31
C ASN A 7 7.40 -26.12 16.69
N SER A 8 8.26 -26.99 17.22
CA SER A 8 9.65 -27.15 16.75
C SER A 8 9.73 -27.52 15.26
N PRO A 9 8.96 -28.50 14.76
CA PRO A 9 9.05 -28.89 13.35
C PRO A 9 8.59 -27.80 12.38
N PHE A 10 7.56 -27.02 12.76
CA PHE A 10 7.10 -25.89 11.95
C PHE A 10 8.14 -24.77 11.91
N ILE A 11 8.73 -24.43 13.06
CA ILE A 11 9.73 -23.36 13.15
C ILE A 11 10.99 -23.76 12.37
N GLU A 12 11.45 -25.01 12.49
CA GLU A 12 12.59 -25.53 11.72
C GLU A 12 12.33 -25.43 10.21
N HIS A 13 11.16 -25.92 9.76
CA HIS A 13 10.79 -25.85 8.34
C HIS A 13 10.67 -24.39 7.83
N PHE A 14 10.12 -23.49 8.65
CA PHE A 14 10.03 -22.07 8.33
C PHE A 14 11.42 -21.44 8.17
N ILE A 15 12.33 -21.70 9.11
CA ILE A 15 13.71 -21.19 9.08
C ILE A 15 14.41 -21.70 7.83
N ASP A 16 14.37 -23.01 7.56
CA ASP A 16 15.01 -23.61 6.38
C ASP A 16 14.49 -23.00 5.07
N THR A 17 13.18 -22.76 5.00
CA THR A 17 12.54 -22.14 3.84
C THR A 17 13.01 -20.70 3.65
N ILE A 18 13.09 -19.91 4.73
CA ILE A 18 13.56 -18.52 4.65
C ILE A 18 15.04 -18.45 4.30
N VAL A 19 15.90 -19.28 4.92
CA VAL A 19 17.33 -19.36 4.61
C VAL A 19 17.52 -19.68 3.14
N LYS A 20 16.84 -20.74 2.65
CA LYS A 20 16.88 -21.11 1.23
C LYS A 20 16.42 -19.96 0.33
N PHE A 21 15.31 -19.31 0.66
CA PHE A 21 14.82 -18.18 -0.14
C PHE A 21 15.84 -17.04 -0.21
N LEU A 22 16.45 -16.67 0.92
CA LEU A 22 17.45 -15.60 0.99
C LEU A 22 18.73 -15.98 0.21
N ASP A 23 19.15 -17.24 0.27
CA ASP A 23 20.28 -17.75 -0.52
C ASP A 23 19.95 -17.75 -2.03
N ASP A 24 18.76 -18.21 -2.42
CA ASP A 24 18.30 -18.32 -3.81
C ASP A 24 18.20 -16.93 -4.47
N VAL A 25 17.73 -15.91 -3.75
CA VAL A 25 17.70 -14.50 -4.24
C VAL A 25 19.02 -13.77 -4.05
N GLN A 26 20.06 -14.45 -3.55
CA GLN A 26 21.39 -13.90 -3.27
C GLN A 26 21.29 -12.64 -2.40
N TYR A 27 20.45 -12.69 -1.37
CA TYR A 27 20.26 -11.57 -0.46
C TYR A 27 21.58 -11.18 0.19
N ASN A 28 21.95 -9.91 0.01
CA ASN A 28 23.06 -9.29 0.71
C ASN A 28 22.52 -8.09 1.48
N GLU A 29 22.94 -7.95 2.73
CA GLU A 29 22.48 -6.86 3.58
C GLU A 29 22.83 -5.51 2.93
N PRO A 30 21.84 -4.64 2.65
CA PRO A 30 22.12 -3.35 2.04
C PRO A 30 22.93 -2.47 3.01
N HIS A 31 24.00 -1.83 2.53
CA HIS A 31 24.80 -0.88 3.33
C HIS A 31 24.03 0.40 3.73
N HIS A 32 22.78 0.56 3.30
CA HIS A 32 22.00 1.80 3.42
C HIS A 32 21.24 1.95 4.74
N SER A 33 21.13 0.90 5.56
CA SER A 33 20.22 0.84 6.72
C SER A 33 20.50 1.85 7.85
N LEU A 34 21.63 2.57 7.82
CA LEU A 34 22.05 3.53 8.86
C LEU A 34 22.46 4.92 8.34
N ALA A 35 22.30 5.20 7.03
CA ALA A 35 22.70 6.49 6.47
C ALA A 35 21.64 7.59 6.75
N PRO A 36 22.05 8.86 7.00
CA PRO A 36 21.13 9.97 7.26
C PRO A 36 20.13 10.25 6.11
N GLU A 37 20.52 9.98 4.86
CA GLU A 37 19.70 10.24 3.68
C GLU A 37 18.45 9.32 3.60
N PRO A 38 18.56 7.98 3.72
CA PRO A 38 17.41 7.08 3.85
C PRO A 38 16.43 7.50 4.94
N ARG A 39 16.92 7.99 6.09
CA ARG A 39 16.05 8.48 7.16
C ARG A 39 15.27 9.73 6.74
N ALA A 40 15.93 10.74 6.17
CA ALA A 40 15.26 11.94 5.69
C ALA A 40 14.29 11.65 4.54
N ASN A 41 14.61 10.67 3.69
CA ASN A 41 13.71 10.19 2.64
C ASN A 41 12.47 9.54 3.26
N PHE A 42 12.65 8.64 4.23
CA PHE A 42 11.55 8.01 4.96
C PHE A 42 10.63 9.05 5.62
N GLU A 43 11.20 9.98 6.39
CA GLU A 43 10.44 11.01 7.11
C GLU A 43 9.59 11.84 6.13
N SER A 44 10.17 12.25 5.00
CA SER A 44 9.45 12.99 3.97
C SER A 44 8.33 12.20 3.30
N ILE A 45 8.55 10.92 2.94
CA ILE A 45 7.52 10.06 2.32
C ILE A 45 6.37 9.83 3.31
N TYR A 46 6.71 9.57 4.57
CA TYR A 46 5.76 9.36 5.65
C TYR A 46 4.91 10.60 5.92
N GLU A 47 5.53 11.78 6.04
CA GLU A 47 4.81 13.03 6.27
C GLU A 47 3.87 13.38 5.12
N GLU A 48 4.30 13.19 3.87
CA GLU A 48 3.46 13.46 2.70
C GLU A 48 2.26 12.51 2.64
N SER A 49 2.47 11.22 2.90
CA SER A 49 1.42 10.21 2.95
C SER A 49 0.45 10.47 4.10
N LEU A 50 0.96 10.73 5.30
CA LEU A 50 0.14 11.05 6.47
C LEU A 50 -0.72 12.28 6.21
N ARG A 51 -0.12 13.34 5.66
CA ARG A 51 -0.83 14.57 5.32
C ARG A 51 -1.99 14.28 4.37
N PHE A 52 -1.81 13.46 3.34
CA PHE A 52 -2.88 13.05 2.43
C PHE A 52 -4.06 12.41 3.18
N PHE A 53 -3.83 11.38 3.98
CA PHE A 53 -4.91 10.67 4.68
C PHE A 53 -5.56 11.48 5.80
N THR A 54 -4.87 12.47 6.35
CA THR A 54 -5.44 13.37 7.38
C THR A 54 -6.21 14.56 6.82
N GLN A 55 -6.30 14.72 5.49
CA GLN A 55 -7.13 15.77 4.90
C GLN A 55 -8.60 15.58 5.31
N PRO A 56 -9.33 16.67 5.63
CA PRO A 56 -10.74 16.57 6.05
C PRO A 56 -11.62 15.80 5.05
N THR A 57 -11.40 16.00 3.75
CA THR A 57 -12.13 15.32 2.67
C THR A 57 -11.89 13.81 2.66
N ILE A 58 -10.64 13.37 2.88
CA ILE A 58 -10.30 11.94 2.95
C ILE A 58 -10.85 11.32 4.24
N GLN A 59 -10.76 12.05 5.35
CA GLN A 59 -11.33 11.62 6.64
C GLN A 59 -12.85 11.45 6.58
N GLU A 60 -13.55 12.37 5.92
CA GLU A 60 -15.00 12.27 5.73
C GLU A 60 -15.39 11.02 4.94
N GLN A 61 -14.64 10.70 3.88
CA GLN A 61 -14.93 9.53 3.04
C GLN A 61 -14.60 8.20 3.73
N LEU A 62 -13.42 8.08 4.33
CA LEU A 62 -12.94 6.79 4.85
C LEU A 62 -13.22 6.57 6.35
N SER A 63 -13.45 7.64 7.11
CA SER A 63 -13.75 7.59 8.56
C SER A 63 -12.75 6.75 9.37
N LEU A 64 -11.47 6.81 9.00
CA LEU A 64 -10.43 5.97 9.58
C LEU A 64 -9.94 6.52 10.91
N ARG A 65 -9.62 5.62 11.84
CA ARG A 65 -8.95 6.01 13.08
C ARG A 65 -7.51 6.43 12.80
N TYR A 66 -7.03 7.43 13.53
CA TYR A 66 -5.67 7.96 13.37
C TYR A 66 -4.57 6.91 13.60
N ASP A 67 -4.78 5.94 14.51
CA ASP A 67 -3.81 4.87 14.75
C ASP A 67 -3.68 3.91 13.56
N VAL A 68 -4.76 3.68 12.82
CA VAL A 68 -4.75 2.89 11.58
C VAL A 68 -3.96 3.61 10.50
N ILE A 69 -4.26 4.89 10.29
CA ILE A 69 -3.58 5.72 9.28
C ILE A 69 -2.07 5.78 9.54
N THR A 70 -1.68 6.07 10.78
CA THR A 70 -0.25 6.21 11.14
C THR A 70 0.51 4.90 11.04
N LYS A 71 -0.10 3.75 11.35
CA LYS A 71 0.51 2.43 11.16
C LYS A 71 0.65 2.11 9.67
N ALA A 72 -0.42 2.26 8.89
CA ALA A 72 -0.44 1.93 7.48
C ALA A 72 0.58 2.79 6.70
N THR A 73 0.51 4.12 6.85
CA THR A 73 1.45 5.06 6.21
C THR A 73 2.90 4.81 6.59
N ARG A 74 3.20 4.46 7.85
CA ARG A 74 4.55 4.12 8.29
C ARG A 74 5.07 2.87 7.60
N THR A 75 4.25 1.82 7.53
CA THR A 75 4.60 0.54 6.91
C THR A 75 4.85 0.71 5.42
N THR A 76 3.94 1.37 4.70
CA THR A 76 4.02 1.56 3.25
C THR A 76 5.13 2.53 2.83
N SER A 77 5.43 3.54 3.66
CA SER A 77 6.58 4.43 3.43
C SER A 77 7.92 3.67 3.52
N ARG A 78 8.05 2.74 4.47
CA ARG A 78 9.24 1.86 4.56
C ARG A 78 9.32 0.90 3.40
N LEU A 79 8.21 0.24 3.07
CA LEU A 79 8.10 -0.65 1.92
C LEU A 79 8.57 0.09 0.66
N THR A 80 8.07 1.30 0.45
CA THR A 80 8.39 2.06 -0.77
C THR A 80 9.86 2.45 -0.83
N LEU A 81 10.41 2.94 0.29
CA LEU A 81 11.82 3.33 0.36
C LEU A 81 12.75 2.13 0.07
N TYR A 82 12.45 0.96 0.61
CA TYR A 82 13.32 -0.21 0.48
C TYR A 82 13.15 -0.95 -0.85
N CYS A 83 11.93 -0.98 -1.41
CA CYS A 83 11.67 -1.69 -2.66
C CYS A 83 11.91 -0.85 -3.92
N TRP A 84 11.86 0.48 -3.82
CA TRP A 84 12.14 1.38 -4.95
C TRP A 84 13.17 2.46 -4.61
N PRO A 85 14.39 2.10 -4.14
CA PRO A 85 15.36 3.07 -3.62
C PRO A 85 15.85 4.10 -4.65
N ASN A 86 15.74 3.79 -5.95
CA ASN A 86 16.36 4.56 -7.03
C ASN A 86 15.38 5.49 -7.78
N ILE A 87 14.13 5.64 -7.32
CA ILE A 87 13.15 6.53 -7.97
C ILE A 87 13.08 7.89 -7.26
N PRO A 88 12.58 8.94 -7.92
CA PRO A 88 12.44 10.24 -7.28
C PRO A 88 11.51 10.17 -6.07
N ARG A 89 11.87 10.87 -4.98
CA ARG A 89 11.11 10.91 -3.71
C ARG A 89 9.63 11.23 -3.88
N LYS A 90 9.28 12.15 -4.78
CA LYS A 90 7.88 12.48 -5.08
C LYS A 90 7.09 11.27 -5.58
N VAL A 91 7.73 10.41 -6.38
CA VAL A 91 7.11 9.18 -6.91
C VAL A 91 6.99 8.15 -5.79
N MET A 92 7.98 8.06 -4.90
CA MET A 92 7.89 7.23 -3.70
C MET A 92 6.69 7.65 -2.83
N ALA A 93 6.45 8.94 -2.63
CA ALA A 93 5.29 9.41 -1.87
C ALA A 93 3.96 9.00 -2.52
N GLN A 94 3.83 9.13 -3.85
CA GLN A 94 2.61 8.69 -4.54
C GLN A 94 2.40 7.16 -4.47
N ILE A 95 3.48 6.39 -4.56
CA ILE A 95 3.45 4.92 -4.40
C ILE A 95 3.07 4.55 -2.95
N ALA A 96 3.63 5.23 -1.95
CA ALA A 96 3.32 5.00 -0.55
C ALA A 96 1.85 5.32 -0.23
N ILE A 97 1.31 6.43 -0.77
CA ILE A 97 -0.11 6.75 -0.67
C ILE A 97 -0.94 5.62 -1.27
N HIS A 98 -0.64 5.20 -2.50
CA HIS A 98 -1.37 4.14 -3.18
C HIS A 98 -1.36 2.82 -2.39
N PHE A 99 -0.20 2.34 -1.94
CA PHE A 99 -0.14 1.13 -1.11
C PHE A 99 -0.83 1.29 0.24
N THR A 100 -0.93 2.51 0.78
CA THR A 100 -1.69 2.75 2.01
C THR A 100 -3.18 2.62 1.76
N GLU A 101 -3.69 3.10 0.61
CA GLU A 101 -5.08 2.85 0.21
C GLU A 101 -5.34 1.34 0.14
N LEU A 102 -4.48 0.57 -0.56
CA LEU A 102 -4.63 -0.88 -0.65
C LEU A 102 -4.66 -1.54 0.73
N HIS A 103 -3.73 -1.19 1.62
CA HIS A 103 -3.67 -1.72 2.99
C HIS A 103 -4.96 -1.41 3.78
N ILE A 104 -5.48 -0.20 3.67
CA ILE A 104 -6.72 0.20 4.35
C ILE A 104 -7.92 -0.62 3.85
N MET A 105 -7.93 -0.96 2.56
CA MET A 105 -8.98 -1.77 1.98
C MET A 105 -8.91 -3.23 2.44
N ASP A 106 -7.70 -3.80 2.50
CA ASP A 106 -7.44 -5.18 2.95
C ASP A 106 -8.07 -5.46 4.32
N ASP A 107 -7.95 -4.50 5.23
CA ASP A 107 -8.45 -4.59 6.60
C ASP A 107 -9.92 -4.13 6.74
N SER A 108 -10.60 -3.78 5.64
CA SER A 108 -11.96 -3.23 5.70
C SER A 108 -12.99 -4.31 6.03
N PRO A 109 -13.74 -4.19 7.13
CA PRO A 109 -14.76 -5.18 7.48
C PRO A 109 -16.09 -4.96 6.73
N LYS A 110 -16.14 -4.03 5.79
CA LYS A 110 -17.38 -3.56 5.15
C LYS A 110 -17.61 -4.29 3.83
N ASP A 111 -18.83 -4.79 3.66
CA ASP A 111 -19.30 -5.33 2.38
C ASP A 111 -19.88 -4.20 1.52
N TYR A 112 -19.28 -3.98 0.35
CA TYR A 112 -19.68 -2.97 -0.64
C TYR A 112 -20.31 -3.57 -1.90
N HIS A 113 -20.67 -4.86 -1.90
CA HIS A 113 -21.17 -5.56 -3.09
C HIS A 113 -22.37 -4.84 -3.73
N ALA A 114 -23.34 -4.40 -2.92
CA ALA A 114 -24.51 -3.68 -3.42
C ALA A 114 -24.16 -2.32 -4.03
N ASP A 115 -23.15 -1.62 -3.49
CA ASP A 115 -22.73 -0.30 -3.95
C ASP A 115 -21.97 -0.37 -5.29
N MET A 116 -21.46 -1.54 -5.66
CA MET A 116 -20.81 -1.79 -6.96
C MET A 116 -21.79 -1.93 -8.13
N ALA A 117 -23.10 -2.02 -7.87
CA ALA A 117 -24.11 -2.22 -8.91
C ALA A 117 -24.11 -1.15 -10.01
N THR A 118 -23.69 0.08 -9.69
CA THR A 118 -23.59 1.20 -10.65
C THR A 118 -22.15 1.61 -10.95
N PHE A 119 -21.16 0.86 -10.47
CA PHE A 119 -19.74 1.24 -10.58
C PHE A 119 -19.33 1.62 -12.01
N PHE A 120 -19.62 0.75 -12.98
CA PHE A 120 -19.21 0.94 -14.37
C PHE A 120 -19.97 2.08 -15.06
N SER A 121 -21.28 2.19 -14.86
CA SER A 121 -22.07 3.30 -15.42
C SER A 121 -21.62 4.63 -14.83
N ASP A 122 -21.41 4.68 -13.51
CA ASP A 122 -20.94 5.89 -12.83
C ASP A 122 -19.54 6.28 -13.31
N LEU A 123 -18.67 5.30 -13.58
CA LEU A 123 -17.33 5.57 -14.11
C LEU A 123 -17.37 6.14 -15.52
N LEU A 124 -18.19 5.57 -16.42
CA LEU A 124 -18.31 6.02 -17.80
C LEU A 124 -18.96 7.40 -17.90
N ASP A 125 -19.96 7.69 -17.06
CA ASP A 125 -20.67 8.95 -17.03
C ASP A 125 -19.89 10.05 -16.27
N GLY A 126 -18.79 9.69 -15.61
CA GLY A 126 -17.99 10.61 -14.80
C GLY A 126 -18.66 11.00 -13.48
N ASN A 127 -19.59 10.18 -13.00
CA ASN A 127 -20.25 10.36 -11.71
C ASN A 127 -19.33 9.94 -10.56
N GLU A 128 -19.58 10.51 -9.39
CA GLU A 128 -18.93 10.10 -8.16
C GLU A 128 -19.29 8.64 -7.81
N GLN A 129 -18.28 7.84 -7.46
CA GLN A 129 -18.49 6.44 -7.08
C GLN A 129 -19.18 6.33 -5.72
N LYS A 130 -20.05 5.32 -5.55
CA LYS A 130 -20.75 5.09 -4.28
C LYS A 130 -19.82 4.60 -3.17
N VAL A 131 -18.89 3.72 -3.53
CA VAL A 131 -17.94 3.13 -2.59
C VAL A 131 -16.89 4.19 -2.21
N PRO A 132 -16.75 4.54 -0.90
CA PRO A 132 -15.82 5.57 -0.47
C PRO A 132 -14.36 5.31 -0.86
N TYR A 133 -13.95 4.04 -0.87
CA TYR A 133 -12.63 3.64 -1.34
C TYR A 133 -12.38 4.06 -2.79
N TRP A 134 -13.31 3.72 -3.69
CA TRP A 134 -13.19 4.08 -5.10
C TRP A 134 -13.17 5.59 -5.33
N ARG A 135 -13.86 6.38 -4.52
CA ARG A 135 -13.78 7.85 -4.59
C ARG A 135 -12.38 8.37 -4.28
N VAL A 136 -11.78 7.89 -3.20
CA VAL A 136 -10.41 8.27 -2.82
C VAL A 136 -9.41 7.81 -3.88
N THR A 137 -9.46 6.53 -4.27
CA THR A 137 -8.53 5.97 -5.25
C THR A 137 -8.66 6.64 -6.61
N LEU A 138 -9.86 6.85 -7.14
CA LEU A 138 -10.01 7.55 -8.44
C LEU A 138 -9.58 9.02 -8.37
N GLY A 139 -9.71 9.67 -7.21
CA GLY A 139 -9.19 11.03 -7.00
C GLY A 139 -7.65 11.09 -6.92
N GLN A 140 -7.03 10.06 -6.34
CA GLN A 140 -5.58 9.98 -6.14
C GLN A 140 -4.83 9.46 -7.37
N ILE A 141 -5.40 8.47 -8.07
CA ILE A 141 -4.69 7.66 -9.05
C ILE A 141 -4.04 8.47 -10.18
N PRO A 142 -4.59 9.61 -10.69
CA PRO A 142 -3.90 10.40 -11.70
C PRO A 142 -2.55 10.96 -11.24
N ASN A 143 -2.41 11.28 -9.94
CA ASN A 143 -1.15 11.76 -9.37
C ASN A 143 -0.07 10.68 -9.38
N LEU A 144 -0.46 9.41 -9.23
CA LEU A 144 0.45 8.27 -9.38
C LEU A 144 0.76 8.01 -10.86
N LEU A 145 -0.28 7.87 -11.69
CA LEU A 145 -0.15 7.42 -13.07
C LEU A 145 0.63 8.38 -13.95
N CYS A 146 0.63 9.68 -13.65
CA CYS A 146 1.40 10.67 -14.41
C CYS A 146 2.93 10.46 -14.38
N HIS A 147 3.43 9.53 -13.57
CA HIS A 147 4.84 9.15 -13.50
C HIS A 147 5.21 7.94 -14.37
N PHE A 148 4.25 7.32 -15.05
CA PHE A 148 4.45 6.07 -15.78
C PHE A 148 4.00 6.17 -17.23
N GLU A 149 4.58 5.35 -18.09
CA GLU A 149 4.15 5.19 -19.49
C GLU A 149 2.80 4.48 -19.59
N PRO A 150 2.02 4.69 -20.68
CA PRO A 150 0.65 4.17 -20.81
C PRO A 150 0.48 2.67 -20.53
N TYR A 151 1.44 1.84 -20.96
CA TYR A 151 1.39 0.40 -20.69
C TYR A 151 1.47 0.08 -19.19
N THR A 152 2.34 0.78 -18.46
CA THR A 152 2.48 0.62 -17.01
C THR A 152 1.28 1.21 -16.29
N GLN A 153 0.75 2.34 -16.76
CA GLN A 153 -0.48 2.93 -16.19
C GLN A 153 -1.65 1.94 -16.26
N TYR A 154 -1.84 1.31 -17.42
CA TYR A 154 -2.86 0.28 -17.61
C TYR A 154 -2.69 -0.90 -16.66
N ASN A 155 -1.45 -1.39 -16.47
CA ASN A 155 -1.18 -2.50 -15.56
C ASN A 155 -1.45 -2.15 -14.09
N ILE A 156 -1.07 -0.94 -13.66
CA ILE A 156 -1.40 -0.45 -12.32
C ILE A 156 -2.92 -0.43 -12.15
N PHE A 157 -3.64 0.24 -13.05
CA PHE A 157 -5.09 0.37 -12.93
C PHE A 157 -5.81 -0.99 -12.94
N ARG A 158 -5.40 -1.92 -13.82
CA ARG A 158 -5.92 -3.29 -13.84
C ARG A 158 -5.67 -3.99 -12.49
N SER A 159 -4.46 -3.87 -11.95
CA SER A 159 -4.12 -4.49 -10.66
C SER A 159 -4.96 -3.95 -9.50
N ILE A 160 -5.39 -2.69 -9.55
CA ILE A 160 -6.28 -2.10 -8.52
C ILE A 160 -7.66 -2.75 -8.56
N ILE A 161 -8.20 -2.93 -9.77
CA ILE A 161 -9.50 -3.60 -9.97
C ILE A 161 -9.43 -5.05 -9.48
N ASP A 162 -8.36 -5.78 -9.87
CA ASP A 162 -8.15 -7.17 -9.45
C ASP A 162 -8.01 -7.30 -7.92
N TYR A 163 -7.29 -6.38 -7.29
CA TYR A 163 -7.11 -6.34 -5.85
C TYR A 163 -8.43 -6.03 -5.13
N TYR A 164 -9.19 -5.03 -5.60
CA TYR A 164 -10.51 -4.71 -5.06
C TYR A 164 -11.48 -5.90 -5.12
N GLN A 165 -11.48 -6.66 -6.21
CA GLN A 165 -12.33 -7.85 -6.34
C GLN A 165 -11.96 -8.97 -5.36
N SER A 166 -10.72 -8.99 -4.88
CA SER A 166 -10.19 -10.04 -4.01
C SER A 166 -10.43 -9.78 -2.51
N CYS A 167 -10.58 -8.50 -2.12
CA CYS A 167 -10.94 -8.08 -0.76
C CYS A 167 -12.45 -8.20 -0.53
#